data_AF-A0A7J9TIM3-F1
#
_entry.id   AF-A0A7J9TIM3-F1
#
_cell.length_a   1.000
_cell.length_b   1.000
_cell.length_c   1.000
_cell.angle_alpha   90.00
_cell.angle_beta   90.00
_cell.angle_gamma   90.00
#
_symmetry.space_group_name_H-M   'P 1'
#
loop_
_entity.id
_entity.type
_entity.pdbx_description
1 polymer ?
#
loop_
_entity_poly.entity_id
_entity_poly.type
_entity_poly.pdbx_seq_one_letter_code
_entity_poly.pdbx_strand_id
1 'polypeptide(L)' 'MEAIEVERNIAITAGKLRQKYDAAYRTELPDAIIAATANEYELILATANEKHFNMFKEIEAEYIKEL' A
#
# COMPACT_ATOMS: atom_id res chain seq x y z
N MET A 1 -3.21 -15.39 11.01
CA MET A 1 -2.75 -14.53 9.91
C MET A 1 -3.70 -14.76 8.77
N GLU A 2 -4.48 -13.74 8.42
CA GLU A 2 -5.34 -13.74 7.24
C GLU A 2 -4.55 -13.15 6.07
N ALA A 3 -4.72 -13.69 4.87
CA ALA A 3 -4.04 -13.23 3.67
C ALA A 3 -5.08 -12.87 2.60
N ILE A 4 -4.90 -11.72 1.95
CA ILE A 4 -5.73 -11.27 0.84
C ILE A 4 -5.02 -11.63 -0.47
N GLU A 5 -5.74 -12.28 -1.39
CA GLU A 5 -5.21 -12.62 -2.71
C GLU A 5 -5.14 -11.37 -3.59
N VAL A 6 -4.10 -11.28 -4.42
CA VAL A 6 -3.94 -10.15 -5.35
C VAL A 6 -4.81 -10.37 -6.58
N GLU A 7 -6.03 -9.84 -6.53
CA GLU A 7 -6.97 -9.85 -7.65
C GLU A 7 -6.58 -8.88 -8.79
N ARG A 8 -7.25 -9.00 -9.94
CA ARG A 8 -6.93 -8.23 -11.15
C ARG A 8 -7.02 -6.71 -10.95
N ASN A 9 -8.06 -6.24 -10.26
CA ASN A 9 -8.24 -4.83 -9.88
C ASN A 9 -7.04 -4.32 -9.06
N ILE A 10 -6.61 -5.08 -8.04
CA ILE A 10 -5.46 -4.75 -7.19
C ILE A 10 -4.20 -4.66 -8.07
N ALA A 11 -3.95 -5.65 -8.93
CA ALA A 11 -2.79 -5.66 -9.81
C ALA A 11 -2.74 -4.45 -10.77
N ILE A 12 -3.90 -4.09 -11.35
CA ILE A 12 -4.01 -2.93 -12.25
C ILE A 12 -3.75 -1.63 -11.48
N THR A 13 -4.37 -1.47 -10.31
CA THR A 13 -4.21 -0.27 -9.48
C THR A 13 -2.77 -0.14 -8.97
N ALA A 14 -2.15 -1.23 -8.53
CA ALA A 14 -0.75 -1.27 -8.13
C ALA A 14 0.19 -0.85 -9.28
N GLY A 15 -0.06 -1.34 -10.50
CA GLY A 15 0.70 -0.92 -11.69
C GLY A 15 0.61 0.58 -11.95
N LYS A 16 -0.59 1.17 -11.81
CA LYS A 16 -0.81 2.61 -11.96
C LYS A 16 -0.12 3.42 -10.85
N LEU A 17 -0.20 2.96 -9.60
CA LEU A 17 0.47 3.59 -8.47
C LEU A 17 1.99 3.58 -8.66
N ARG A 18 2.57 2.42 -8.99
CA ARG A 18 4.00 2.31 -9.27
C ARG A 18 4.41 3.28 -10.39
N GLN A 19 3.71 3.26 -11.53
CA GLN A 19 4.02 4.16 -12.65
C GLN A 19 3.99 5.64 -12.24
N LYS A 20 3.02 6.04 -11.41
CA LYS A 20 2.83 7.44 -11.01
C LYS A 20 3.84 7.91 -9.96
N TYR A 21 4.26 7.03 -9.04
CA TYR A 21 5.01 7.42 -7.84
C TYR A 21 6.47 6.93 -7.83
N ASP A 22 6.87 6.00 -8.71
CA ASP A 22 8.25 5.48 -8.81
C ASP A 22 9.30 6.60 -8.96
N ALA A 23 9.11 7.52 -9.90
CA ALA A 23 10.09 8.58 -10.18
C ALA A 23 10.32 9.55 -9.00
N ALA A 24 9.29 9.79 -8.18
CA ALA A 24 9.33 10.77 -7.10
C ALA A 24 9.66 10.14 -5.74
N TYR A 25 9.20 8.91 -5.50
CA TYR A 25 9.22 8.26 -4.18
C TYR A 25 9.87 6.88 -4.19
N ARG A 26 10.40 6.44 -5.34
CA ARG A 26 10.97 5.09 -5.53
C ARG A 26 10.01 3.98 -5.11
N THR A 27 8.71 4.20 -5.32
CA THR A 27 7.68 3.22 -5.01
C THR A 27 7.90 1.93 -5.79
N GLU A 28 8.23 0.86 -5.07
CA GLU A 28 8.39 -0.47 -5.65
C GLU A 28 7.04 -1.19 -5.80
N LEU A 29 7.03 -2.29 -6.56
CA LEU A 29 5.81 -3.06 -6.79
C LEU A 29 5.17 -3.60 -5.49
N PRO A 30 5.93 -4.09 -4.47
CA PRO A 30 5.33 -4.54 -3.22
C PRO A 30 4.55 -3.44 -2.51
N ASP A 31 5.13 -2.25 -2.34
CA ASP A 31 4.45 -1.13 -1.67
C ASP A 31 3.21 -0.68 -2.44
N ALA A 32 3.28 -0.69 -3.78
CA ALA A 32 2.15 -0.38 -4.63
C ALA A 32 1.01 -1.42 -4.52
N ILE A 33 1.33 -2.71 -4.36
CA ILE A 33 0.34 -3.78 -4.14
C ILE A 33 -0.35 -3.60 -2.78
N ILE A 34 0.43 -3.32 -1.72
CA ILE A 34 -0.12 -3.12 -0.38
C ILE A 34 -1.05 -1.89 -0.37
N ALA A 35 -0.62 -0.76 -0.94
CA ALA A 35 -1.44 0.44 -1.04
C ALA A 35 -2.70 0.25 -1.91
N ALA A 36 -2.59 -0.48 -3.02
CA ALA A 36 -3.74 -0.80 -3.86
C ALA A 36 -4.75 -1.71 -3.14
N THR A 37 -4.25 -2.68 -2.35
CA THR A 37 -5.09 -3.56 -1.55
C THR A 37 -5.83 -2.76 -0.47
N ALA A 38 -5.10 -1.93 0.29
CA ALA A 38 -5.72 -1.08 1.30
C ALA A 38 -6.79 -0.15 0.70
N ASN A 39 -6.53 0.42 -0.48
CA ASN A 39 -7.49 1.26 -1.18
C ASN A 39 -8.76 0.50 -1.62
N GLU A 40 -8.62 -0.73 -2.14
CA GLU A 40 -9.74 -1.51 -2.66
C GLU A 40 -10.71 -1.94 -1.57
N TYR A 41 -10.19 -2.21 -0.38
CA TYR A 41 -10.95 -2.66 0.79
C TYR A 41 -11.26 -1.54 1.80
N GLU A 42 -10.97 -0.28 1.45
CA GLU A 42 -11.16 0.90 2.33
C GLU A 42 -10.51 0.71 3.72
N LEU A 43 -9.28 0.19 3.72
CA LEU A 43 -8.52 -0.13 4.93
C LEU A 43 -7.50 0.97 5.27
N ILE A 44 -7.24 1.10 6.57
CA ILE A 44 -6.13 1.89 7.09
C ILE A 44 -4.83 1.09 6.97
N LEU A 45 -3.80 1.72 6.40
CA LEU A 45 -2.49 1.11 6.25
C LEU A 45 -1.64 1.37 7.50
N ALA A 46 -1.53 0.38 8.36
CA ALA A 46 -0.63 0.40 9.51
C ALA A 46 0.82 0.17 9.03
N THR A 47 1.71 1.14 9.24
CA THR A 47 3.12 1.02 8.80
C THR A 47 4.08 1.83 9.66
N ALA A 48 5.28 1.31 9.88
CA ALA A 48 6.40 2.07 10.43
C ALA A 48 7.20 2.83 9.34
N ASN A 49 6.84 2.66 8.07
CA ASN A 49 7.57 3.20 6.91
C ASN A 49 6.70 4.21 6.13
N GLU A 50 6.09 5.19 6.80
CA GLU A 50 5.18 6.17 6.19
C GLU A 50 5.70 6.80 4.90
N LYS A 51 7.01 7.09 4.84
CA LYS A 51 7.68 7.69 3.67
C LYS A 51 7.61 6.83 2.41
N HIS A 52 7.48 5.51 2.54
CA HIS A 52 7.34 4.62 1.38
C HIS A 52 5.91 4.66 0.81
N PHE A 53 4.94 5.08 1.62
CA PHE A 53 3.52 5.07 1.30
C PHE A 53 2.96 6.46 0.96
N ASN A 54 3.80 7.40 0.47
CA ASN A 54 3.38 8.74 0.04
C ASN A 54 2.24 8.78 -1.01
N MET A 55 1.94 7.64 -1.64
CA MET A 55 0.82 7.46 -2.57
C MET A 55 -0.52 7.14 -1.89
N PHE A 56 -0.53 6.82 -0.60
CA PHE A 56 -1.70 6.43 0.16
C PHE A 56 -2.00 7.46 1.26
N LYS A 57 -3.27 7.82 1.45
CA LYS A 57 -3.66 8.89 2.37
C LYS A 57 -4.04 8.41 3.76
N GLU A 58 -4.58 7.19 3.86
CA GLU A 58 -5.12 6.64 5.09
C GLU A 58 -4.06 5.78 5.79
N ILE A 59 -3.10 6.45 6.40
CA ILE A 59 -1.97 5.81 7.09
C ILE A 59 -2.15 5.95 8.60
N GLU A 60 -1.94 4.85 9.31
CA GLU A 60 -1.75 4.85 10.76
C GLU A 60 -0.26 4.58 11.04
N ALA A 61 0.42 5.60 11.56
CA ALA A 61 1.85 5.59 11.86
C ALA A 61 2.21 4.65 13.03
N GLU A 62 1.24 4.36 13.90
CA GLU A 62 1.44 3.46 15.04
C GLU A 62 1.28 2.01 14.60
N TYR A 63 2.41 1.35 14.34
CA TYR A 63 2.45 -0.10 14.34
C TYR A 63 2.19 -0.62 15.77
N ILE A 64 0.93 -0.94 16.07
CA ILE A 64 0.57 -1.62 17.32
C ILE A 64 0.97 -3.09 17.15
N LYS A 65 2.12 -3.45 17.71
CA LYS A 65 2.51 -4.85 17.87
C LYS A 65 1.65 -5.41 19.02
N GLU A 66 0.54 -6.08 18.71
CA GLU A 66 -0.15 -6.88 19.72
C GLU A 66 0.86 -7.91 20.29
N LEU A 67 1.03 -7.87 21.62
CA LEU A 67 1.93 -8.70 22.43
C LEU A 67 1.34 -10.10 22.67
#